data_AF-A0A957ADE0-F1
#
_entry.id   AF-A0A957ADE0-F1
#
_cell.length_a   1.000
_cell.length_b   1.000
_cell.length_c   1.000
_cell.angle_alpha   90.00
_cell.angle_beta   90.00
_cell.angle_gamma   90.00
#
_symmetry.space_group_name_H-M   'P 1'
#
loop_
_entity.id
_entity.type
_entity.pdbx_description
1 polymer ?
#
loop_
_entity_poly.entity_id
_entity_poly.type
_entity_poly.pdbx_seq_one_letter_code
_entity_poly.pdbx_strand_id
1 'polypeptide(L)' 'PDARLRDIADAVGITERAAQRIVYDLVEEGYVERTREGRRNRYTVELDRPLRHPLESDHTIEELMTTLGAQPRG' A
#
# COMPACT_ATOMS: atom_id res chain seq x y z
N PRO A 1 12.07 -6.77 8.43
CA PRO A 1 11.65 -5.40 8.80
C PRO A 1 10.13 -5.38 8.82
N ASP A 2 9.56 -5.57 10.00
CA ASP A 2 8.16 -5.95 10.14
C ASP A 2 7.45 -4.81 10.87
N ALA A 3 6.55 -4.12 10.16
CA ALA A 3 5.95 -2.87 10.63
C ALA A 3 4.69 -3.12 11.45
N ARG A 4 4.53 -2.40 12.57
CA ARG A 4 3.21 -2.18 13.18
C ARG A 4 2.51 -1.06 12.40
N LEU A 5 1.17 -1.06 12.41
CA LEU A 5 0.37 0.03 11.81
C LEU A 5 0.76 1.41 12.36
N ARG A 6 1.12 1.50 13.64
CA ARG A 6 1.66 2.72 14.24
C ARG A 6 2.97 3.18 13.59
N ASP A 7 3.88 2.26 13.30
CA ASP A 7 5.16 2.61 12.68
C ASP A 7 4.95 3.18 11.25
N ILE A 8 3.96 2.64 10.53
CA ILE A 8 3.51 3.15 9.22
C ILE A 8 2.90 4.55 9.36
N ALA A 9 2.03 4.74 10.36
CA ALA A 9 1.38 6.02 10.62
C ALA A 9 2.39 7.13 10.95
N ASP A 10 3.35 6.81 11.83
CA ASP A 10 4.43 7.73 12.22
C ASP A 10 5.33 8.10 11.03
N ALA A 11 5.65 7.14 10.16
CA ALA A 11 6.49 7.36 8.98
C ALA A 11 5.82 8.25 7.92
N VAL A 12 4.50 8.15 7.76
CA VAL A 12 3.72 8.90 6.75
C VAL A 12 3.16 10.21 7.34
N GLY A 13 3.22 10.39 8.66
CA GLY A 13 2.73 11.61 9.33
C GLY A 13 1.21 11.67 9.46
N ILE A 14 0.55 10.53 9.61
CA ILE A 14 -0.91 10.42 9.76
C ILE A 14 -1.30 9.73 11.07
N THR A 15 -2.58 9.78 11.44
CA THR A 15 -3.06 9.07 12.63
C THR A 15 -3.07 7.55 12.42
N GLU A 16 -2.88 6.77 13.48
CA GLU A 16 -2.94 5.30 13.41
C GLU A 16 -4.28 4.79 12.86
N ARG A 17 -5.39 5.47 13.18
CA ARG A 17 -6.71 5.13 12.61
C ARG A 17 -6.78 5.39 11.11
N ALA A 18 -6.20 6.49 10.62
CA ALA A 18 -6.14 6.78 9.20
C ALA A 18 -5.28 5.74 8.47
N ALA A 19 -4.10 5.43 9.00
CA ALA A 19 -3.23 4.38 8.46
C ALA A 19 -3.94 3.02 8.41
N GLN A 20 -4.65 2.66 9.49
CA GLN A 20 -5.42 1.42 9.54
C GLN A 20 -6.49 1.35 8.46
N ARG A 21 -7.25 2.44 8.26
CA ARG A 21 -8.29 2.49 7.23
C ARG A 21 -7.70 2.36 5.83
N ILE A 22 -6.66 3.13 5.53
CA ILE A 22 -5.99 3.11 4.23
C ILE A 22 -5.43 1.71 3.93
N VAL A 23 -4.72 1.10 4.89
CA VAL A 23 -4.17 -0.26 4.71
C VAL A 23 -5.27 -1.30 4.56
N TYR A 24 -6.38 -1.16 5.30
CA TYR A 24 -7.53 -2.06 5.15
C TYR A 24 -8.13 -1.98 3.75
N ASP A 25 -8.39 -0.76 3.28
CA ASP A 25 -8.92 -0.51 1.93
C ASP A 25 -7.95 -1.12 0.91
N LEU A 26 -6.65 -0.80 0.95
CA LEU A 26 -5.66 -1.37 0.01
C LEU A 26 -5.59 -2.90 0.02
N VAL A 27 -5.84 -3.55 1.16
CA VAL A 27 -5.86 -5.02 1.27
C VAL A 27 -7.13 -5.62 0.67
N GLU A 28 -8.30 -5.07 1.00
CA GLU A 28 -9.59 -5.50 0.41
C GLU A 28 -9.56 -5.43 -1.13
N GLU A 29 -8.81 -4.46 -1.62
CA GLU A 29 -8.74 -4.10 -3.03
C GLU A 29 -7.63 -4.87 -3.77
N GLY A 30 -6.80 -5.60 -3.03
CA GLY A 30 -5.73 -6.44 -3.55
C GLY A 30 -4.49 -5.68 -4.01
N TYR A 31 -4.31 -4.42 -3.58
CA TYR A 31 -3.08 -3.65 -3.81
C TYR A 31 -2.02 -3.93 -2.75
N VAL A 32 -2.43 -4.41 -1.58
CA VAL A 32 -1.52 -4.80 -0.51
C VAL A 32 -1.89 -6.20 -0.03
N GLU A 33 -0.92 -7.10 0.02
CA GLU A 33 -1.06 -8.37 0.73
C GLU A 33 -0.58 -8.20 2.18
N ARG A 34 -1.38 -8.69 3.14
CA ARG A 34 -0.99 -8.73 4.56
C ARG A 34 -0.77 -10.15 5.02
N THR A 35 0.49 -10.49 5.29
CA THR A 35 0.89 -11.81 5.80
C THR A 35 1.37 -11.71 7.24
N ARG A 36 0.86 -12.61 8.11
CA ARG A 36 1.23 -12.62 9.53
C ARG A 36 2.52 -13.42 9.73
N GLU A 37 3.59 -12.72 10.09
CA GLU A 37 4.87 -13.32 10.47
C GLU A 37 5.03 -13.29 11.99
N GLY A 38 4.56 -14.35 12.64
CA GLY A 38 4.59 -14.49 14.11
C GLY A 38 3.78 -13.42 14.85
N ARG A 39 4.48 -12.47 15.50
CA ARG A 39 3.88 -11.34 16.26
C ARG A 39 3.76 -10.06 15.44
N ARG A 40 4.14 -10.08 14.16
CA ARG A 40 4.18 -8.91 13.28
C ARG A 40 3.44 -9.20 11.98
N ASN A 41 3.06 -8.12 11.30
CA ASN A 41 2.53 -8.18 9.94
C ASN A 41 3.65 -7.79 8.98
N ARG A 42 3.75 -8.52 7.88
CA ARG A 42 4.44 -8.11 6.66
C ARG A 42 3.39 -7.64 5.67
N TYR A 43 3.70 -6.53 5.02
CA TYR A 43 2.86 -5.95 3.97
C TYR A 43 3.66 -5.99 2.66
N THR A 44 3.08 -6.58 1.63
CA THR A 44 3.65 -6.62 0.27
C THR A 44 2.76 -5.78 -0.62
N VAL A 45 3.35 -4.94 -1.47
CA VAL A 45 2.60 -4.08 -2.40
C VAL A 45 2.56 -4.73 -3.76
N GLU A 46 1.36 -4.87 -4.32
CA GLU A 46 1.12 -5.42 -5.66
C GLU A 46 1.03 -4.26 -6.66
N LEU A 47 2.14 -3.98 -7.35
CA LEU A 47 2.26 -2.83 -8.26
C LEU A 47 1.66 -3.10 -9.65
N ASP A 48 1.49 -4.37 -10.02
CA ASP A 48 0.98 -4.82 -11.33
C ASP A 48 -0.55 -4.74 -11.44
N ARG A 49 -1.24 -4.24 -10.41
CA ARG A 49 -2.70 -4.09 -10.43
C ARG A 49 -3.11 -2.80 -11.16
N PRO A 50 -4.10 -2.87 -12.07
CA PRO A 50 -4.66 -1.68 -12.71
C PRO A 50 -5.38 -0.79 -11.69
N LEU A 51 -5.42 0.51 -11.96
CA LEU A 51 -6.19 1.46 -11.13
C LEU A 51 -7.69 1.22 -11.29
N ARG A 52 -8.45 1.37 -10.19
CA ARG A 52 -9.86 0.98 -10.11
C ARG A 52 -10.82 1.79 -10.96
N HIS A 53 -10.42 3.00 -11.34
CA HIS A 53 -11.32 3.89 -12.06
C HIS A 53 -11.34 3.52 -13.55
N PRO A 54 -12.52 3.43 -14.20
CA PRO A 54 -12.63 3.09 -15.63
C PRO A 54 -11.80 3.96 -16.58
N LEU A 55 -11.48 5.18 -16.15
CA LEU A 55 -10.64 6.14 -16.90
C LEU A 55 -9.13 5.89 -16.73
N GLU A 56 -8.75 5.11 -15.73
CA GLU A 56 -7.35 4.84 -15.34
C GLU A 56 -7.05 3.34 -15.42
N SER A 57 -7.98 2.53 -15.93
CA SER A 57 -7.86 1.07 -16.00
C SER A 57 -6.76 0.58 -16.95
N ASP A 58 -6.32 1.45 -17.86
CA ASP A 58 -5.18 1.23 -18.75
C ASP A 58 -3.83 1.52 -18.08
N HIS A 59 -3.83 2.05 -16.85
CA HIS A 59 -2.65 2.47 -16.10
C HIS A 59 -2.46 1.65 -14.82
N THR A 60 -1.20 1.32 -14.52
CA THR A 60 -0.84 0.57 -13.31
C THR A 60 -0.46 1.49 -12.16
N ILE A 61 -0.48 0.94 -10.93
CA ILE A 61 0.08 1.63 -9.75
C ILE A 61 1.55 1.99 -9.98
N GLU A 62 2.32 1.14 -10.66
CA GLU A 62 3.72 1.41 -11.02
C GLU A 62 3.88 2.67 -11.88
N GLU A 63 3.02 2.86 -12.87
CA GLU A 63 3.05 4.01 -13.78
C GLU A 63 2.69 5.31 -13.04
N LEU A 64 1.71 5.25 -12.13
CA LEU A 64 1.36 6.36 -11.25
C LEU A 64 2.51 6.74 -10.32
N MET A 65 3.13 5.74 -9.66
CA MET A 65 4.27 5.96 -8.76
C MET A 65 5.44 6.62 -9.50
N THR A 66 5.74 6.13 -10.70
CA THR A 66 6.79 6.68 -11.57
C THR A 66 6.51 8.14 -11.93
N THR A 67 5.26 8.46 -12.27
CA THR A 67 4.82 9.84 -12.59
C THR A 67 4.92 10.78 -11.40
N LEU A 68 4.63 10.30 -10.20
CA LEU A 68 4.74 11.06 -8.94
C LEU A 68 6.20 11.16 -8.43
N GLY A 69 7.18 10.58 -9.13
CA GLY A 69 8.58 10.58 -8.73
C GLY A 69 8.91 9.60 -7.59
N ALA A 70 7.96 8.73 -7.22
CA ALA A 70 8.21 7.62 -6.32
C ALA A 70 8.77 6.45 -7.15
N GLN A 71 10.08 6.20 -7.09
CA GLN A 71 10.63 4.97 -7.68
C GLN A 71 10.26 3.79 -6.77
N PRO A 72 9.46 2.82 -7.24
CA PRO A 72 9.25 1.60 -6.49
C PRO A 72 10.59 0.86 -6.40
N ARG A 73 11.07 0.64 -5.17
CA ARG A 73 12.15 -0.33 -4.93
C ARG A 73 11.48 -1.69 -4.84
N GLY A 74 11.60 -2.47 -5.91
CA GLY A 74 11.23 -3.89 -5.92
C GLY A 74 11.96 -4.70 -4.85
#